data_AF-A0A1A8FQ85-F1
#
_entry.id   AF-A0A1A8FQ85-F1
#
_cell.length_a   1.000
_cell.length_b   1.000
_cell.length_c   1.000
_cell.angle_alpha   90.00
_cell.angle_beta   90.00
_cell.angle_gamma   90.00
#
_symmetry.space_group_name_H-M   'P 1'
#
loop_
_entity.id
_entity.type
_entity.pdbx_description
1 polymer ?
#
loop_
_entity_poly.entity_id
_entity_poly.type
_entity_poly.pdbx_seq_one_letter_code
_entity_poly.pdbx_strand_id
1 'polypeptide(L)' 'TVSWEEKLHKTEAIAQERQKQLESLGISLQSSGIRVVDDKCFLVNLNADPALNELLVYYLKEHTRVGSA' A
#
# COMPACT_ATOMS: atom_id res chain seq x y z
N THR A 1 -15.14 24.40 -17.98
CA THR A 1 -13.98 24.22 -17.06
C THR A 1 -14.43 23.28 -15.96
N VAL A 2 -13.63 22.29 -15.60
CA VAL A 2 -13.98 21.34 -14.51
C VAL A 2 -14.05 22.12 -13.20
N SER A 3 -15.13 21.95 -12.44
CA SER A 3 -15.35 22.67 -11.17
C SER A 3 -14.39 22.17 -10.08
N TRP A 4 -14.23 22.95 -9.01
CA TRP A 4 -13.45 22.50 -7.85
C TRP A 4 -14.10 21.31 -7.14
N GLU A 5 -15.43 21.25 -7.11
CA GLU A 5 -16.18 20.12 -6.55
C GLU A 5 -15.92 18.83 -7.34
N GLU A 6 -15.94 18.90 -8.68
CA GLU A 6 -15.63 17.75 -9.54
C GLU A 6 -14.19 17.26 -9.34
N LYS A 7 -13.24 18.18 -9.16
CA LYS A 7 -11.84 17.83 -8.85
C LYS A 7 -11.70 17.18 -7.47
N LEU A 8 -12.41 17.71 -6.47
CA LEU A 8 -12.42 17.17 -5.12
C LEU A 8 -12.98 15.74 -5.12
N HIS A 9 -14.16 15.55 -5.70
CA HIS A 9 -14.83 14.25 -5.78
C HIS A 9 -13.96 13.20 -6.51
N LYS A 10 -13.31 13.61 -7.61
CA LYS A 10 -12.37 12.73 -8.33
C LYS A 10 -11.17 12.33 -7.47
N THR A 11 -10.64 13.26 -6.68
CA THR A 11 -9.50 13.01 -5.80
C THR A 11 -9.89 12.06 -4.68
N GLU A 12 -11.05 12.28 -4.05
CA GLU A 12 -11.58 11.43 -2.98
C GLU A 12 -11.87 10.00 -3.47
N ALA A 13 -12.45 9.85 -4.66
CA ALA A 13 -12.72 8.53 -5.24
C ALA A 13 -11.43 7.72 -5.44
N ILE A 14 -10.37 8.35 -5.94
CA ILE A 14 -9.05 7.71 -6.12
C ILE A 14 -8.44 7.35 -4.76
N ALA A 15 -8.55 8.23 -3.76
CA ALA A 15 -8.05 7.97 -2.41
C ALA A 15 -8.77 6.78 -1.76
N GLN A 16 -10.10 6.72 -1.87
CA GLN A 16 -10.89 5.61 -1.35
C GLN A 16 -10.59 4.28 -2.05
N GLU A 17 -10.40 4.29 -3.38
CA GLU A 17 -10.04 3.08 -4.12
C GLU A 17 -8.67 2.54 -3.67
N ARG A 18 -7.68 3.42 -3.49
CA ARG A 18 -6.36 3.04 -2.96
C ARG A 18 -6.45 2.49 -1.54
N GLN A 19 -7.27 3.10 -0.69
CA GLN A 19 -7.51 2.62 0.67
C GLN A 19 -8.13 1.21 0.68
N LYS A 20 -9.17 0.98 -0.14
CA LYS A 20 -9.80 -0.34 -0.28
C LYS A 20 -8.82 -1.40 -0.77
N GLN A 21 -7.93 -1.05 -1.70
CA GLN A 21 -6.90 -1.97 -2.17
C GLN A 21 -5.95 -2.38 -1.04
N LEU A 22 -5.48 -1.45 -0.22
CA LEU A 22 -4.65 -1.76 0.95
C LEU A 22 -5.40 -2.66 1.94
N GLU A 23 -6.65 -2.34 2.26
CA GLU A 23 -7.48 -3.14 3.16
C GLU A 23 -7.71 -4.55 2.61
N SER A 24 -7.93 -4.68 1.31
CA SER A 24 -8.06 -5.98 0.63
C SER A 24 -6.77 -6.82 0.70
N LEU A 25 -5.61 -6.17 0.82
CA LEU A 25 -4.31 -6.80 1.06
C LEU A 25 -4.03 -7.07 2.54
N GLY A 26 -4.99 -6.75 3.43
CA GLY A 26 -4.84 -6.91 4.88
C GLY A 26 -3.95 -5.84 5.50
N ILE A 27 -3.85 -4.67 4.86
CA ILE A 27 -3.09 -3.53 5.36
C ILE A 27 -4.09 -2.43 5.71
N SER A 28 -4.14 -2.04 6.99
CA SER A 28 -4.91 -0.86 7.41
C SER A 28 -3.96 0.26 7.79
N LEU A 29 -4.12 1.42 7.15
CA LEU A 29 -3.43 2.65 7.53
C LEU A 29 -4.17 3.29 8.70
N GLN A 30 -3.50 3.39 9.86
CA GLN A 30 -4.00 4.09 11.04
C GLN A 30 -3.23 5.39 11.23
N SER A 31 -3.79 6.34 11.98
CA SER A 31 -3.12 7.61 12.28
C SER A 31 -1.76 7.44 12.95
N SER A 32 -1.52 6.29 13.59
CA SER A 32 -0.28 5.94 14.30
C SER A 32 0.64 4.97 13.55
N GLY A 33 0.31 4.54 12.32
CA GLY A 33 1.16 3.64 11.54
C GLY A 33 0.42 2.61 10.69
N ILE A 34 1.13 1.54 10.35
CA ILE A 34 0.63 0.45 9.50
C ILE A 34 0.28 -0.74 10.38
N ARG A 35 -0.96 -1.24 10.26
CA ARG A 35 -1.37 -2.53 10.84
C ARG A 35 -1.57 -3.53 9.70
N VAL A 36 -1.10 -4.75 9.93
CA VAL A 36 -1.18 -5.86 8.99
C VAL A 36 -2.02 -6.98 9.61
N VAL A 37 -2.86 -7.65 8.82
CA VAL A 37 -3.76 -8.72 9.27
C VAL A 37 -2.99 -10.05 9.43
N ASP A 38 -3.28 -10.78 10.50
CA ASP A 38 -2.54 -11.98 10.95
C ASP A 38 -2.63 -13.19 9.99
N ASP A 39 -3.60 -13.23 9.08
CA ASP A 39 -3.86 -14.37 8.17
C ASP A 39 -3.19 -14.23 6.79
N LYS A 40 -2.12 -13.43 6.70
CA LYS A 40 -1.42 -13.14 5.45
C LYS A 40 0.09 -13.12 5.66
N CYS A 41 0.83 -13.48 4.60
CA CYS A 41 2.29 -13.55 4.63
C CYS A 41 2.93 -12.27 4.06
N PHE A 42 3.94 -11.74 4.77
CA PHE A 42 4.61 -10.51 4.38
C PHE A 42 6.14 -10.62 4.55
N LEU A 43 6.89 -9.86 3.77
CA LEU A 43 8.29 -9.55 4.03
C LEU A 43 8.41 -8.10 4.48
N VAL A 44 9.12 -7.87 5.57
CA VAL A 44 9.46 -6.53 6.05
C VAL A 44 10.91 -6.27 5.70
N ASN A 45 11.18 -5.17 5.01
CA ASN A 45 12.54 -4.75 4.73
C ASN A 45 13.16 -4.17 6.00
N LEU A 46 14.25 -4.80 6.46
CA LEU A 46 15.00 -4.38 7.65
C LEU A 46 16.23 -3.53 7.27
N ASN A 47 16.43 -3.24 5.98
CA ASN A 47 17.47 -2.35 5.56
C ASN A 47 17.20 -0.93 6.09
N ALA A 48 18.23 -0.32 6.66
CA ALA A 48 18.17 1.01 7.25
C ALA A 48 18.50 2.13 6.25
N ASP A 49 18.94 1.80 5.03
CA ASP A 49 19.29 2.79 4.01
C ASP A 49 18.03 3.38 3.34
N PRO A 50 17.73 4.68 3.53
CA PRO A 50 16.57 5.32 2.91
C PRO A 50 16.73 5.57 1.41
N ALA A 51 17.93 5.41 0.84
CA ALA A 51 18.18 5.59 -0.60
C ALA A 51 17.84 4.34 -1.42
N LEU A 52 17.54 3.22 -0.76
CA LEU A 52 17.17 1.97 -1.40
C LEU A 52 15.79 2.08 -2.05
N ASN A 53 15.68 1.71 -3.32
CA ASN A 53 14.41 1.75 -4.07
C ASN A 53 13.54 0.50 -3.81
N GLU A 54 13.49 0.05 -2.56
CA GLU A 54 12.73 -1.13 -2.12
C GLU A 54 11.54 -0.70 -1.25
N LEU A 55 10.49 -1.53 -1.22
CA LEU A 55 9.34 -1.29 -0.35
C LEU A 55 9.68 -1.68 1.09
N LEU A 56 9.08 -0.98 2.06
CA LEU A 56 9.19 -1.36 3.47
C LEU A 56 8.48 -2.69 3.77
N VAL A 57 7.36 -2.96 3.08
CA VAL A 57 6.54 -4.18 3.29
C VAL A 57 6.13 -4.74 1.93
N TYR A 58 6.34 -6.05 1.75
CA TYR A 58 5.89 -6.82 0.58
C TYR A 58 4.82 -7.82 1.00
N TYR A 59 3.65 -7.77 0.35
CA TYR A 59 2.63 -8.80 0.49
C TYR A 59 2.96 -10.01 -0.40
N LEU A 60 2.94 -11.21 0.18
CA LEU A 60 3.21 -12.45 -0.54
C LEU A 60 1.90 -13.08 -1.01
N LYS A 61 1.73 -13.16 -2.33
CA LYS A 61 0.69 -13.96 -2.97
C LYS A 61 1.10 -15.45 -2.95
N GLU A 62 0.18 -16.32 -3.34
CA GLU A 62 0.42 -17.77 -3.47
C GLU A 62 1.70 -18.10 -4.23
N HIS A 63 1.97 -17.39 -5.34
CA HIS A 63 3.24 -17.45 -6.06
C HIS A 63 3.89 -16.07 -6.13
N THR A 64 5.04 -15.91 -5.46
CA THR A 64 5.83 -14.68 -5.48
C THR A 64 7.25 -15.00 -5.97
N ARG A 65 7.71 -14.32 -7.02
CA ARG A 65 9.06 -14.48 -7.59
C ARG A 65 9.96 -13.34 -7.14
N VAL A 66 11.19 -13.66 -6.78
CA VAL A 66 12.22 -12.71 -6.35
C VAL A 66 13.45 -12.90 -7.24
N GLY A 67 14.04 -11.81 -7.72
CA GLY A 67 15.22 -11.83 -8.58
C GLY A 67 15.44 -10.49 -9.28
N SER A 68 16.64 -10.29 -9.83
CA SER A 68 16.92 -9.19 -10.75
C SER A 68 16.56 -9.59 -12.18
N ALA A 69 16.34 -8.59 -13.04
CA ALA A 69 16.34 -8.79 -14.49
C ALA A 69 17.75 -9.18 -14.99
#